data_AF-A0A5N8WJN1-F1
#
_entry.id   AF-A0A5N8WJN1-F1
#
_cell.length_a   1.000
_cell.length_b   1.000
_cell.length_c   1.000
_cell.angle_alpha   90.00
_cell.angle_beta   90.00
_cell.angle_gamma   90.00
#
_symmetry.space_group_name_H-M   'P 1'
#
loop_
_entity.id
_entity.type
_entity.pdbx_description
1 polymer ?
#
loop_
_entity_poly.entity_id
_entity_poly.type
_entity_poly.pdbx_seq_one_letter_code
_entity_poly.pdbx_strand_id
1 'polypeptide(L)'
;MFLQLVTAMMAADQPKSFEEAARYLAKQSAADLSHLVEATWQLKNESFPVRDPYHARESQDAARRVLNGFGPGISLPENTDHIAYAYMVENTRIEEIFRRVMVSFLGTEIFNTPSAETVQWLDQTERLFFREQAPFSVLATGGDLRPDKGAIRRNAYHRLLGLDLNHGPAGRPGTYPYHRAEVANTRFAHFFQQLLQAVSVGIQNSSNSSGPNPTDDFQITDLVAQIGDSLRDRRGPDMVNLAREEFVAAAFMSWLHLAISWESPVVRDLRATASTPTERLRRIGDRVRLNAHQDTRSFLELGSDMSTLLRSIELNLPVVQQPEAFYTRGSQLRPLMDRMIHHWSHVTGTDVRAMATRLDDRTIRALGPSGAPSRAVPKEAVPARVR
;
A
#
# COMPACT_ATOMS: atom_id res chain seq x y z
N MET A 1 9.27 -4.87 1.96
CA MET A 1 10.40 -5.80 2.17
C MET A 1 11.64 -5.12 2.76
N PHE A 2 12.33 -4.21 2.07
CA PHE A 2 13.58 -3.61 2.60
C PHE A 2 13.38 -2.81 3.88
N LEU A 3 12.27 -2.07 3.99
CA LEU A 3 11.91 -1.40 5.25
C LEU A 3 11.61 -2.40 6.37
N GLN A 4 10.94 -3.52 6.06
CA GLN A 4 10.69 -4.59 7.04
C GLN A 4 12.00 -5.26 7.48
N LEU A 5 12.98 -5.39 6.56
CA LEU A 5 14.32 -5.87 6.88
C LEU A 5 15.05 -4.92 7.82
N VAL A 6 14.98 -3.61 7.59
CA VAL A 6 15.50 -2.60 8.51
C VAL A 6 14.83 -2.73 9.89
N THR A 7 13.51 -2.91 9.95
CA THR A 7 12.79 -3.14 11.22
C THR A 7 13.27 -4.41 11.92
N ALA A 8 13.47 -5.52 11.20
CA ALA A 8 14.00 -6.76 11.76
C ALA A 8 15.42 -6.58 12.31
N MET A 9 16.26 -5.83 11.59
CA MET A 9 17.62 -5.48 12.04
C MET A 9 17.61 -4.59 13.29
N MET A 10 16.65 -3.67 13.41
CA MET A 10 16.49 -2.83 14.61
C MET A 10 15.97 -3.60 15.83
N ALA A 11 15.23 -4.68 15.60
CA ALA A 11 14.70 -5.55 16.66
C ALA A 11 15.72 -6.55 17.20
N ALA A 12 16.94 -6.58 16.65
CA ALA A 12 18.02 -7.45 17.11
C ALA A 12 18.51 -7.09 18.53
N ASP A 13 19.16 -8.04 19.20
CA ASP A 13 19.63 -7.94 20.60
C ASP A 13 20.48 -6.71 20.93
N GLN A 14 21.07 -6.05 19.93
CA GLN A 14 21.76 -4.77 20.11
C GLN A 14 20.95 -3.65 19.46
N PRO A 15 20.47 -2.65 20.23
CA PRO A 15 19.68 -1.56 19.69
C PRO A 15 20.55 -0.71 18.76
N LYS A 16 20.34 -0.88 17.47
CA LYS A 16 20.91 -0.05 16.41
C LYS A 16 19.84 0.88 15.87
N SER A 17 20.22 2.10 15.54
CA SER A 17 19.31 3.07 14.95
C SER A 17 18.83 2.63 13.58
N PHE A 18 17.67 3.14 13.16
CA PHE A 18 17.14 2.95 11.80
C PHE A 18 18.19 3.34 10.74
N GLU A 19 18.90 4.44 10.97
CA GLU A 19 19.90 4.93 10.03
C GLU A 19 21.10 3.98 9.91
N GLU A 20 21.56 3.38 11.00
CA GLU A 20 22.65 2.39 10.96
C GLU A 20 22.25 1.14 10.17
N ALA A 21 21.04 0.63 10.38
CA ALA A 21 20.51 -0.50 9.62
C ALA A 21 20.32 -0.17 8.14
N ALA A 22 19.73 0.99 7.83
CA ALA A 22 19.55 1.46 6.46
C ALA A 22 20.88 1.68 5.74
N ARG A 23 21.85 2.29 6.42
CA ARG A 23 23.22 2.49 5.91
C ARG A 23 23.95 1.17 5.70
N TYR A 24 23.75 0.19 6.57
CA TYR A 24 24.31 -1.15 6.39
C TYR A 24 23.78 -1.81 5.12
N LEU A 25 22.47 -1.79 4.89
CA LEU A 25 21.87 -2.34 3.66
C LEU A 25 22.36 -1.61 2.42
N ALA A 26 22.44 -0.27 2.46
CA ALA A 26 22.93 0.53 1.34
C ALA A 26 24.40 0.24 0.95
N LYS A 27 25.19 -0.33 1.87
CA LYS A 27 26.59 -0.72 1.61
C LYS A 27 26.76 -2.13 1.04
N GLN A 28 25.70 -2.94 1.01
CA GLN A 28 25.79 -4.32 0.49
C GLN A 28 26.01 -4.33 -1.02
N SER A 29 26.51 -5.42 -1.58
CA SER A 29 26.59 -5.53 -3.04
C SER A 29 25.19 -5.72 -3.64
N ALA A 30 25.02 -5.44 -4.94
CA ALA A 30 23.77 -5.76 -5.65
C ALA A 30 23.43 -7.27 -5.58
N ALA A 31 24.46 -8.13 -5.56
CA ALA A 31 24.30 -9.58 -5.43
C ALA A 31 23.78 -9.96 -4.03
N ASP A 32 24.36 -9.38 -2.96
CA ASP A 32 23.90 -9.59 -1.59
C ASP A 32 22.44 -9.15 -1.39
N LEU A 33 22.09 -7.98 -1.93
CA LEU A 33 20.71 -7.48 -1.90
C LEU A 33 19.78 -8.40 -2.69
N SER A 34 20.21 -8.93 -3.84
CA SER A 34 19.44 -9.90 -4.61
C SER A 34 19.23 -11.20 -3.81
N HIS A 35 20.24 -11.72 -3.13
CA HIS A 35 20.08 -12.91 -2.29
C HIS A 35 19.15 -12.67 -1.10
N LEU A 36 19.17 -11.48 -0.48
CA LEU A 36 18.19 -11.11 0.55
C LEU A 36 16.76 -11.11 -0.01
N VAL A 37 16.55 -10.56 -1.21
CA VAL A 37 15.26 -10.56 -1.91
C VAL A 37 14.81 -12.00 -2.18
N GLU A 38 15.67 -12.83 -2.77
CA GLU A 38 15.36 -14.23 -3.07
C GLU A 38 15.06 -15.03 -1.81
N ALA A 39 15.90 -14.94 -0.79
CA ALA A 39 15.71 -15.67 0.46
C ALA A 39 14.40 -15.27 1.16
N THR A 40 14.04 -13.99 1.13
CA THR A 40 12.75 -13.52 1.67
C THR A 40 11.58 -14.10 0.87
N TRP A 41 11.69 -14.16 -0.46
CA TRP A 41 10.67 -14.79 -1.30
C TRP A 41 10.50 -16.27 -1.00
N GLN A 42 11.60 -17.01 -0.83
CA GLN A 42 11.57 -18.44 -0.53
C GLN A 42 10.94 -18.75 0.84
N LEU A 43 11.09 -17.86 1.84
CA LEU A 43 10.41 -18.03 3.12
C LEU A 43 8.90 -17.91 3.02
N LYS A 44 8.39 -17.20 2.00
CA LYS A 44 6.96 -16.99 1.84
C LYS A 44 6.20 -18.31 1.70
N ASN A 45 6.83 -19.40 1.23
CA ASN A 45 6.39 -20.82 1.15
C ASN A 45 4.92 -21.14 0.77
N GLU A 46 4.11 -20.13 0.50
CA GLU A 46 2.78 -20.17 -0.02
C GLU A 46 2.96 -20.19 -1.55
N SER A 47 3.19 -21.42 -2.01
CA SER A 47 2.61 -21.91 -3.26
C SER A 47 3.36 -21.68 -4.57
N PHE A 48 4.58 -21.16 -4.52
CA PHE A 48 5.49 -21.28 -5.67
C PHE A 48 6.42 -22.48 -5.50
N PRO A 49 6.48 -23.43 -6.45
CA PRO A 49 7.54 -24.43 -6.41
C PRO A 49 8.87 -23.70 -6.47
N VAL A 50 9.77 -24.05 -5.53
CA VAL A 50 11.16 -23.60 -5.56
C VAL A 50 11.71 -23.90 -6.95
N ARG A 51 11.90 -22.86 -7.78
CA ARG A 51 12.25 -23.01 -9.20
C ARG A 51 13.59 -23.73 -9.37
N ASP A 52 14.50 -23.54 -8.43
CA ASP A 52 15.77 -24.25 -8.31
C ASP A 52 16.16 -24.38 -6.82
N PRO A 53 16.14 -25.61 -6.25
CA PRO A 53 16.54 -25.85 -4.87
C PRO A 53 17.97 -25.45 -4.54
N TYR A 54 18.88 -25.49 -5.52
CA TYR A 54 20.28 -25.10 -5.32
C TYR A 54 20.39 -23.59 -5.14
N HIS A 55 19.82 -22.82 -6.08
CA HIS A 55 19.80 -21.36 -6.00
C HIS A 55 19.07 -20.83 -4.76
N ALA A 56 18.01 -21.51 -4.34
CA ALA A 56 17.30 -21.18 -3.10
C ALA A 56 18.19 -21.35 -1.86
N ARG A 57 18.90 -22.48 -1.74
CA ARG A 57 19.86 -22.72 -0.64
C ARG A 57 20.99 -21.71 -0.64
N GLU A 58 21.59 -21.47 -1.80
CA GLU A 58 22.65 -20.47 -1.97
C GLU A 58 22.17 -19.10 -1.50
N SER A 59 20.97 -18.68 -1.89
CA SER A 59 20.39 -17.40 -1.49
C SER A 59 20.11 -17.33 0.01
N GLN A 60 19.64 -18.42 0.63
CA GLN A 60 19.45 -18.50 2.09
C GLN A 60 20.78 -18.38 2.84
N ASP A 61 21.82 -19.09 2.39
CA ASP A 61 23.15 -19.03 3.01
C ASP A 61 23.78 -17.64 2.85
N ALA A 62 23.67 -17.04 1.67
CA ALA A 62 24.15 -15.69 1.40
C ALA A 62 23.40 -14.65 2.24
N ALA A 63 22.06 -14.70 2.29
CA ALA A 63 21.24 -13.84 3.13
C ALA A 63 21.64 -13.95 4.60
N ARG A 64 21.82 -15.17 5.12
CA ARG A 64 22.27 -15.41 6.50
C ARG A 64 23.65 -14.80 6.77
N ARG A 65 24.60 -14.91 5.83
CA ARG A 65 25.92 -14.25 5.95
C ARG A 65 25.78 -12.73 6.04
N VAL A 66 24.97 -12.14 5.17
CA VAL A 66 24.72 -10.69 5.15
C VAL A 66 24.08 -10.24 6.47
N LEU A 67 23.09 -10.95 6.98
CA LEU A 67 22.44 -10.59 8.24
C LEU A 67 23.37 -10.75 9.45
N ASN A 68 24.11 -11.87 9.53
CA ASN A 68 25.11 -12.09 10.58
C ASN A 68 26.21 -11.02 10.58
N GLY A 69 26.52 -10.42 9.42
CA GLY A 69 27.45 -9.30 9.31
C GLY A 69 26.94 -8.02 9.99
N PHE A 70 25.62 -7.85 10.14
CA PHE A 70 25.05 -6.77 10.95
C PHE A 70 24.94 -7.17 12.42
N GLY A 71 24.52 -8.40 12.71
CA GLY A 71 24.40 -8.91 14.07
C GLY A 71 23.82 -10.33 14.10
N PRO A 72 24.07 -11.10 15.17
CA PRO A 72 23.51 -12.43 15.32
C PRO A 72 21.99 -12.38 15.54
N GLY A 73 21.29 -13.45 15.18
CA GLY A 73 19.87 -13.64 15.52
C GLY A 73 18.87 -12.86 14.66
N ILE A 74 19.32 -12.14 13.64
CA ILE A 74 18.42 -11.42 12.73
C ILE A 74 17.78 -12.40 11.77
N SER A 75 16.45 -12.50 11.81
CA SER A 75 15.66 -13.24 10.85
C SER A 75 15.26 -12.37 9.66
N LEU A 76 15.04 -13.02 8.53
CA LEU A 76 14.35 -12.39 7.41
C LEU A 76 12.88 -12.14 7.80
N PRO A 77 12.23 -11.10 7.24
CA PRO A 77 10.83 -10.84 7.50
C PRO A 77 9.95 -12.03 7.10
N GLU A 78 9.20 -12.58 8.05
CA GLU A 78 8.25 -13.68 7.80
C GLU A 78 7.08 -13.26 6.91
N ASN A 79 6.69 -11.98 7.01
CA ASN A 79 5.61 -11.40 6.23
C ASN A 79 6.13 -10.28 5.34
N THR A 80 5.78 -10.33 4.06
CA THR A 80 6.07 -9.29 3.08
C THR A 80 4.93 -8.30 3.00
N ASP A 81 5.21 -7.05 2.62
CA ASP A 81 4.16 -6.07 2.39
C ASP A 81 3.12 -6.54 1.36
N HIS A 82 1.87 -6.18 1.58
CA HIS A 82 0.76 -6.37 0.64
C HIS A 82 0.91 -5.46 -0.58
N ILE A 83 0.31 -5.82 -1.72
CA ILE A 83 0.40 -5.00 -2.94
C ILE A 83 -0.09 -3.56 -2.75
N ALA A 84 -1.01 -3.34 -1.81
CA ALA A 84 -1.54 -2.01 -1.48
C ALA A 84 -0.44 -1.06 -0.98
N TYR A 85 0.58 -1.56 -0.29
CA TYR A 85 1.75 -0.76 0.07
C TYR A 85 2.43 -0.21 -1.17
N ALA A 86 2.73 -1.08 -2.14
CA ALA A 86 3.38 -0.69 -3.37
C ALA A 86 2.52 0.30 -4.18
N TYR A 87 1.22 0.05 -4.27
CA TYR A 87 0.26 0.95 -4.91
C TYR A 87 0.30 2.36 -4.28
N MET A 88 0.23 2.46 -2.95
CA MET A 88 0.23 3.76 -2.27
C MET A 88 1.56 4.49 -2.44
N VAL A 89 2.68 3.79 -2.25
CA VAL A 89 4.01 4.38 -2.44
C VAL A 89 4.23 4.82 -3.89
N GLU A 90 3.81 4.05 -4.88
CA GLU A 90 3.98 4.40 -6.29
C GLU A 90 3.15 5.64 -6.68
N ASN A 91 1.97 5.86 -6.08
CA ASN A 91 1.16 7.07 -6.27
C ASN A 91 1.86 8.38 -5.84
N THR A 92 2.96 8.31 -5.08
CA THR A 92 3.80 9.47 -4.76
C THR A 92 4.64 9.95 -5.95
N ARG A 93 4.72 9.16 -7.03
CA ARG A 93 5.62 9.30 -8.19
C ARG A 93 7.08 8.99 -7.91
N ILE A 94 7.36 8.31 -6.80
CA ILE A 94 8.73 7.98 -6.38
C ILE A 94 9.51 7.23 -7.46
N GLU A 95 8.89 6.29 -8.18
CA GLU A 95 9.54 5.54 -9.26
C GLU A 95 9.96 6.44 -10.42
N GLU A 96 9.06 7.30 -10.90
CA GLU A 96 9.34 8.20 -12.02
C GLU A 96 10.42 9.23 -11.67
N ILE A 97 10.37 9.74 -10.44
CA ILE A 97 11.37 10.67 -9.90
C ILE A 97 12.73 9.99 -9.89
N PHE A 98 12.85 8.82 -9.26
CA PHE A 98 14.14 8.12 -9.19
C PHE A 98 14.63 7.61 -10.54
N ARG A 99 13.74 7.22 -11.45
CA ARG A 99 14.13 6.91 -12.84
C ARG A 99 14.78 8.11 -13.51
N ARG A 100 14.23 9.31 -13.35
CA ARG A 100 14.86 10.55 -13.86
C ARG A 100 16.18 10.86 -13.14
N VAL A 101 16.28 10.60 -11.84
CA VAL A 101 17.53 10.74 -11.09
C VAL A 101 18.62 9.85 -11.71
N MET A 102 18.31 8.57 -11.95
CA MET A 102 19.24 7.61 -12.52
C MET A 102 19.68 8.03 -13.93
N VAL A 103 18.74 8.36 -14.81
CA VAL A 103 19.06 8.86 -16.16
C VAL A 103 19.94 10.12 -16.08
N SER A 104 19.69 10.99 -15.11
CA SER A 104 20.43 12.24 -14.97
C SER A 104 21.87 12.03 -14.49
N PHE A 105 22.10 11.10 -13.57
CA PHE A 105 23.45 10.74 -13.12
C PHE A 105 24.20 9.91 -14.15
N LEU A 106 23.54 8.98 -14.85
CA LEU A 106 24.19 8.03 -15.74
C LEU A 106 24.40 8.56 -17.17
N GLY A 107 23.55 9.47 -17.64
CA GLY A 107 23.48 9.81 -19.06
C GLY A 107 23.56 11.28 -19.42
N THR A 108 23.36 12.22 -18.49
CA THR A 108 23.19 13.64 -18.87
C THR A 108 24.11 14.63 -18.17
N GLU A 109 24.96 14.20 -17.23
CA GLU A 109 25.88 15.06 -16.46
C GLU A 109 25.20 16.31 -15.84
N ILE A 110 23.86 16.31 -15.69
CA ILE A 110 23.09 17.46 -15.19
C ILE A 110 23.38 17.74 -13.71
N PHE A 111 23.76 16.69 -12.98
CA PHE A 111 24.13 16.77 -11.57
C PHE A 111 25.65 16.79 -11.40
N ASN A 112 26.09 17.22 -10.21
CA ASN A 112 27.49 17.10 -9.83
C ASN A 112 27.94 15.63 -9.89
N THR A 113 29.25 15.42 -9.96
CA THR A 113 29.85 14.08 -9.89
C THR A 113 29.32 13.33 -8.65
N PRO A 114 28.67 12.16 -8.82
CA PRO A 114 28.16 11.39 -7.71
C PRO A 114 29.31 10.88 -6.83
N SER A 115 29.08 10.82 -5.52
CA SER A 115 29.97 10.15 -4.59
C SER A 115 30.03 8.65 -4.86
N ALA A 116 31.07 7.97 -4.36
CA ALA A 116 31.20 6.52 -4.50
C ALA A 116 29.99 5.76 -3.93
N GLU A 117 29.43 6.24 -2.82
CA GLU A 117 28.23 5.66 -2.22
C GLU A 117 26.99 5.84 -3.11
N THR A 118 26.84 6.98 -3.80
CA THR A 118 25.75 7.19 -4.76
C THR A 118 25.94 6.34 -6.01
N VAL A 119 27.16 6.20 -6.52
CA VAL A 119 27.45 5.31 -7.65
C VAL A 119 27.07 3.87 -7.30
N GLN A 120 27.42 3.41 -6.10
CA GLN A 120 27.01 2.10 -5.61
C GLN A 120 25.48 1.97 -5.55
N TRP A 121 24.78 2.97 -5.00
CA TRP A 121 23.32 2.97 -4.95
C TRP A 121 22.66 2.94 -6.34
N LEU A 122 23.22 3.67 -7.31
CA LEU A 122 22.78 3.66 -8.70
C LEU A 122 22.96 2.28 -9.33
N ASP A 123 24.13 1.65 -9.18
CA ASP A 123 24.41 0.30 -9.70
C ASP A 123 23.50 -0.75 -9.05
N GLN A 124 23.32 -0.72 -7.73
CA GLN A 124 22.39 -1.60 -7.01
C GLN A 124 20.96 -1.45 -7.56
N THR A 125 20.46 -0.22 -7.65
CA THR A 125 19.10 0.06 -8.09
C THR A 125 18.89 -0.38 -9.53
N GLU A 126 19.85 -0.09 -10.41
CA GLU A 126 19.81 -0.51 -11.81
C GLU A 126 19.80 -2.03 -11.94
N ARG A 127 20.72 -2.72 -11.27
CA ARG A 127 20.84 -4.18 -11.31
C ARG A 127 19.65 -4.90 -10.71
N LEU A 128 19.05 -4.39 -9.63
CA LEU A 128 17.91 -5.05 -8.99
C LEU A 128 16.61 -4.86 -9.79
N PHE A 129 16.38 -3.67 -10.36
CA PHE A 129 15.04 -3.33 -10.84
C PHE A 129 14.97 -2.93 -12.31
N PHE A 130 16.00 -2.31 -12.87
CA PHE A 130 15.96 -1.76 -14.23
C PHE A 130 16.63 -2.64 -15.28
N ARG A 131 17.61 -3.47 -14.91
CA ARG A 131 18.23 -4.44 -15.80
C ARG A 131 17.36 -5.69 -15.98
N GLU A 132 17.63 -6.40 -17.06
CA GLU A 132 17.12 -7.75 -17.25
C GLU A 132 17.70 -8.67 -16.18
N GLN A 133 16.84 -9.55 -15.65
CA GLN A 133 17.16 -10.39 -14.51
C GLN A 133 17.38 -11.82 -14.98
N ALA A 134 18.18 -12.58 -14.22
CA ALA A 134 18.36 -14.00 -14.50
C ALA A 134 17.00 -14.73 -14.47
N PRO A 135 16.71 -15.67 -15.39
CA PRO A 135 15.38 -16.29 -15.51
C PRO A 135 14.86 -16.98 -14.24
N PHE A 136 15.79 -17.47 -13.40
CA PHE A 136 15.50 -18.14 -12.13
C PHE A 136 15.21 -17.16 -10.98
N SER A 137 15.53 -15.88 -11.13
CA SER A 137 15.30 -14.86 -10.08
C SER A 137 13.82 -14.54 -9.93
N VAL A 138 13.35 -14.32 -8.69
CA VAL A 138 12.04 -13.75 -8.40
C VAL A 138 11.83 -12.39 -9.07
N LEU A 139 12.89 -11.59 -9.25
CA LEU A 139 12.84 -10.26 -9.87
C LEU A 139 12.59 -10.29 -11.38
N ALA A 140 12.74 -11.45 -12.04
CA ALA A 140 12.53 -11.64 -13.48
C ALA A 140 11.04 -11.65 -13.90
N THR A 141 10.30 -10.59 -13.57
CA THR A 141 8.86 -10.46 -13.91
C THR A 141 8.62 -10.09 -15.37
N GLY A 142 9.57 -9.37 -15.98
CA GLY A 142 9.56 -9.02 -17.40
C GLY A 142 10.27 -10.05 -18.29
N GLY A 143 10.21 -9.79 -19.59
CA GLY A 143 10.84 -10.56 -20.67
C GLY A 143 10.22 -10.15 -22.01
N ASP A 144 10.53 -10.86 -23.09
CA ASP A 144 10.05 -10.48 -24.43
C ASP A 144 8.51 -10.39 -24.55
N LEU A 145 7.79 -11.26 -23.84
CA LEU A 145 6.32 -11.25 -23.82
C LEU A 145 5.72 -10.14 -22.96
N ARG A 146 6.50 -9.62 -22.00
CA ARG A 146 6.08 -8.60 -21.02
C ARG A 146 7.25 -7.63 -20.78
N PRO A 147 7.61 -6.79 -21.77
CA PRO A 147 8.84 -6.00 -21.70
C PRO A 147 8.74 -4.85 -20.69
N ASP A 148 7.54 -4.32 -20.47
CA ASP A 148 7.32 -3.18 -19.57
C ASP A 148 6.98 -3.64 -18.13
N LYS A 149 7.99 -3.62 -17.25
CA LYS A 149 7.81 -3.92 -15.81
C LYS A 149 6.84 -2.95 -15.11
N GLY A 150 6.71 -1.71 -15.56
CA GLY A 150 5.73 -0.74 -15.03
C GLY A 150 4.31 -1.13 -15.39
N ALA A 151 4.08 -1.54 -16.64
CA ALA A 151 2.80 -2.09 -17.10
C ALA A 151 2.40 -3.36 -16.31
N ILE A 152 3.36 -4.25 -16.01
CA ILE A 152 3.11 -5.46 -15.21
C ILE A 152 2.62 -5.10 -13.80
N ARG A 153 3.28 -4.16 -13.11
CA ARG A 153 2.85 -3.72 -11.77
C ARG A 153 1.46 -3.07 -11.80
N ARG A 154 1.22 -2.16 -12.74
CA ARG A 154 -0.09 -1.50 -12.92
C ARG A 154 -1.21 -2.51 -13.21
N ASN A 155 -0.93 -3.53 -14.02
CA ASN A 155 -1.86 -4.64 -14.23
C ASN A 155 -2.14 -5.42 -12.94
N ALA A 156 -1.13 -5.67 -12.10
CA ALA A 156 -1.33 -6.32 -10.81
C ALA A 156 -2.18 -5.49 -9.83
N TYR A 157 -1.96 -4.16 -9.76
CA TYR A 157 -2.81 -3.25 -8.99
C TYR A 157 -4.26 -3.29 -9.47
N HIS A 158 -4.47 -3.23 -10.77
CA HIS A 158 -5.80 -3.31 -11.36
C HIS A 158 -6.47 -4.66 -11.06
N ARG A 159 -5.76 -5.77 -11.20
CA ARG A 159 -6.33 -7.11 -10.96
C ARG A 159 -6.71 -7.34 -9.51
N LEU A 160 -5.83 -6.98 -8.56
CA LEU A 160 -6.04 -7.29 -7.14
C LEU A 160 -6.89 -6.24 -6.40
N LEU A 161 -6.75 -4.96 -6.73
CA LEU A 161 -7.43 -3.85 -6.05
C LEU A 161 -8.48 -3.15 -6.91
N GLY A 162 -8.53 -3.41 -8.22
CA GLY A 162 -9.39 -2.66 -9.14
C GLY A 162 -8.94 -1.21 -9.37
N LEU A 163 -7.72 -0.85 -8.97
CA LEU A 163 -7.24 0.53 -8.93
C LEU A 163 -6.16 0.81 -9.97
N ASP A 164 -6.16 2.06 -10.44
CA ASP A 164 -5.13 2.66 -11.29
C ASP A 164 -4.31 3.68 -10.49
N LEU A 165 -3.07 3.93 -10.91
CA LEU A 165 -2.27 5.02 -10.35
C LEU A 165 -2.80 6.38 -10.84
N ASN A 166 -2.62 7.40 -10.00
CA ASN A 166 -3.05 8.78 -10.24
C ASN A 166 -2.24 9.55 -11.31
N HIS A 167 -1.31 8.88 -12.00
CA HIS A 167 -0.42 9.49 -13.00
C HIS A 167 -0.14 8.53 -14.16
N GLY A 168 0.03 9.12 -15.35
CA GLY A 168 0.47 8.45 -16.56
C GLY A 168 2.00 8.44 -16.70
N PRO A 169 2.54 8.10 -17.88
CA PRO A 169 3.98 8.02 -18.09
C PRO A 169 4.65 9.40 -18.00
N ALA A 170 5.85 9.41 -17.41
CA ALA A 170 6.69 10.58 -17.24
C ALA A 170 6.00 11.74 -16.49
N GLY A 171 5.09 11.42 -15.57
CA GLY A 171 4.37 12.38 -14.73
C GLY A 171 3.31 13.20 -15.47
N ARG A 172 3.00 12.84 -16.72
CA ARG A 172 1.96 13.51 -17.49
C ARG A 172 0.56 13.08 -16.99
N PRO A 173 -0.41 14.02 -16.93
CA PRO A 173 -1.81 13.64 -16.74
C PRO A 173 -2.23 12.70 -17.88
N GLY A 174 -2.87 11.59 -17.55
CA GLY A 174 -3.36 10.63 -18.54
C GLY A 174 -3.18 9.18 -18.10
N THR A 175 -3.81 8.28 -18.86
CA THR A 175 -3.76 6.83 -18.60
C THR A 175 -2.42 6.26 -19.07
N TYR A 176 -1.78 5.46 -18.22
CA TYR A 176 -0.62 4.68 -18.65
C TYR A 176 -1.07 3.55 -19.59
N PRO A 177 -0.47 3.38 -20.77
CA PRO A 177 -0.88 2.33 -21.70
C PRO A 177 -0.40 0.97 -21.17
N TYR A 178 -1.34 0.10 -20.78
CA TYR A 178 -1.07 -1.30 -20.49
C TYR A 178 -2.30 -2.15 -20.80
N HIS A 179 -2.08 -3.44 -21.03
CA HIS A 179 -3.16 -4.39 -21.23
C HIS A 179 -3.92 -4.59 -19.91
N ARG A 180 -5.17 -4.10 -19.84
CA ARG A 180 -6.05 -4.34 -18.68
C ARG A 180 -6.58 -5.76 -18.72
N ALA A 181 -6.61 -6.42 -17.57
CA ALA A 181 -7.29 -7.71 -17.46
C ALA A 181 -8.80 -7.51 -17.61
N GLU A 182 -9.49 -8.44 -18.26
CA GLU A 182 -10.96 -8.41 -18.37
C GLU A 182 -11.64 -8.54 -17.01
N VAL A 183 -10.98 -9.22 -16.06
CA VAL A 183 -11.50 -9.45 -14.72
C VAL A 183 -10.56 -8.83 -13.68
N ALA A 184 -11.13 -7.96 -12.84
CA ALA A 184 -10.44 -7.18 -11.82
C ALA A 184 -11.32 -6.99 -10.57
N ASN A 185 -10.70 -6.74 -9.42
CA ASN A 185 -11.42 -6.49 -8.16
C ASN A 185 -11.95 -5.04 -8.08
N THR A 186 -12.89 -4.67 -8.96
CA THR A 186 -13.39 -3.29 -9.07
C THR A 186 -14.22 -2.82 -7.88
N ARG A 187 -14.65 -3.73 -6.99
CA ARG A 187 -15.46 -3.41 -5.80
C ARG A 187 -14.63 -3.16 -4.55
N PHE A 188 -13.35 -3.52 -4.55
CA PHE A 188 -12.47 -3.38 -3.38
C PHE A 188 -12.54 -1.99 -2.75
N ALA A 189 -12.32 -0.93 -3.54
CA ALA A 189 -12.28 0.43 -3.03
C ALA A 189 -13.60 0.85 -2.36
N HIS A 190 -14.72 0.35 -2.88
CA HIS A 190 -16.04 0.60 -2.32
C HIS A 190 -16.24 -0.09 -0.97
N PHE A 191 -15.95 -1.39 -0.87
CA PHE A 191 -16.04 -2.11 0.41
C PHE A 191 -15.08 -1.56 1.45
N PHE A 192 -13.87 -1.23 1.02
CA PHE A 192 -12.87 -0.64 1.90
C PHE A 192 -13.32 0.72 2.43
N GLN A 193 -13.88 1.59 1.58
CA GLN A 193 -14.43 2.86 2.03
C GLN A 193 -15.59 2.68 3.02
N GLN A 194 -16.50 1.73 2.76
CA GLN A 194 -17.58 1.42 3.69
C GLN A 194 -17.05 0.91 5.05
N LEU A 195 -15.99 0.11 5.04
CA LEU A 195 -15.37 -0.38 6.28
C LEU A 195 -14.81 0.79 7.10
N LEU A 196 -14.09 1.71 6.45
CA LEU A 196 -13.58 2.91 7.12
C LEU A 196 -14.72 3.77 7.70
N GLN A 197 -15.84 3.88 7.01
CA GLN A 197 -17.02 4.61 7.48
C GLN A 197 -17.66 3.94 8.70
N ALA A 198 -17.94 2.63 8.62
CA ALA A 198 -18.54 1.87 9.71
C ALA A 198 -17.65 1.91 10.97
N VAL A 199 -16.34 1.74 10.81
CA VAL A 199 -15.38 1.83 11.92
C VAL A 199 -15.28 3.25 12.47
N SER A 200 -15.40 4.29 11.64
CA SER A 200 -15.47 5.67 12.12
C SER A 200 -16.67 5.89 13.06
N VAL A 201 -17.84 5.31 12.76
CA VAL A 201 -19.01 5.35 13.65
C VAL A 201 -18.65 4.67 14.98
N GLY A 202 -18.05 3.48 14.92
CA GLY A 202 -17.59 2.74 16.10
C GLY A 202 -16.62 3.55 16.96
N ILE A 203 -15.64 4.22 16.34
CA ILE A 203 -14.64 5.03 17.07
C ILE A 203 -15.33 6.19 17.80
N GLN A 204 -16.24 6.89 17.13
CA GLN A 204 -16.98 8.02 17.70
C GLN A 204 -17.87 7.60 18.88
N ASN A 205 -18.44 6.40 18.82
CA ASN A 205 -19.37 5.88 19.83
C ASN A 205 -18.72 4.91 20.84
N SER A 206 -17.42 4.63 20.72
CA SER A 206 -16.70 3.66 21.57
C SER A 206 -16.73 3.98 23.07
N SER A 207 -16.93 5.25 23.44
CA SER A 207 -17.10 5.69 24.84
C SER A 207 -18.50 6.18 25.14
N ASN A 208 -19.47 5.90 24.26
CA ASN A 208 -20.85 6.31 24.47
C ASN A 208 -21.47 5.42 25.56
N SER A 209 -21.77 6.03 26.70
CA SER A 209 -22.43 5.37 27.84
C SER A 209 -23.91 5.75 27.99
N SER A 210 -24.44 6.61 27.11
CA SER A 210 -25.79 7.15 27.23
C SER A 210 -26.40 7.47 25.86
N GLY A 211 -27.57 6.89 25.58
CA GLY A 211 -28.27 7.04 24.32
C GLY A 211 -28.02 5.87 23.35
N PRO A 212 -28.68 5.85 22.18
CA PRO A 212 -28.51 4.79 21.19
C PRO A 212 -27.08 4.75 20.63
N ASN A 213 -26.49 3.56 20.54
CA ASN A 213 -25.21 3.35 19.87
C ASN A 213 -25.47 2.87 18.42
N PRO A 214 -25.17 3.69 17.39
CA PRO A 214 -25.39 3.32 15.99
C PRO A 214 -24.28 2.41 15.42
N THR A 215 -23.33 1.95 16.23
CA THR A 215 -22.25 1.05 15.78
C THR A 215 -22.85 -0.29 15.35
N ASP A 216 -22.52 -0.72 14.13
CA ASP A 216 -22.97 -1.99 13.56
C ASP A 216 -21.78 -2.95 13.39
N ASP A 217 -21.59 -3.81 14.39
CA ASP A 217 -20.52 -4.82 14.41
C ASP A 217 -20.71 -5.90 13.34
N PHE A 218 -21.96 -6.18 12.97
CA PHE A 218 -22.27 -7.15 11.92
C PHE A 218 -21.84 -6.59 10.57
N GLN A 219 -22.12 -5.32 10.29
CA GLN A 219 -21.66 -4.65 9.08
C GLN A 219 -20.13 -4.65 8.97
N ILE A 220 -19.41 -4.36 10.07
CA ILE A 220 -17.94 -4.41 10.07
C ILE A 220 -17.44 -5.82 9.73
N THR A 221 -18.02 -6.84 10.36
CA THR A 221 -17.66 -8.25 10.12
C THR A 221 -17.90 -8.65 8.66
N ASP A 222 -19.06 -8.29 8.11
CA ASP A 222 -19.44 -8.60 6.73
C ASP A 222 -18.52 -7.88 5.72
N LEU A 223 -18.18 -6.61 5.95
CA LEU A 223 -17.24 -5.87 5.10
C LEU A 223 -15.82 -6.45 5.13
N VAL A 224 -15.35 -6.90 6.30
CA VAL A 224 -14.06 -7.60 6.42
C VAL A 224 -14.08 -8.90 5.63
N ALA A 225 -15.15 -9.69 5.75
CA ALA A 225 -15.32 -10.93 4.99
C ALA A 225 -15.35 -10.67 3.47
N GLN A 226 -16.16 -9.71 3.02
CA GLN A 226 -16.25 -9.33 1.60
C GLN A 226 -14.90 -8.85 1.03
N ILE A 227 -14.13 -8.05 1.78
CA ILE A 227 -12.79 -7.64 1.37
C ILE A 227 -11.88 -8.88 1.25
N GLY A 228 -11.84 -9.72 2.28
CA GLY A 228 -11.03 -10.94 2.31
C GLY A 228 -11.35 -11.88 1.15
N ASP A 229 -12.63 -12.18 0.92
CA ASP A 229 -13.08 -13.02 -0.18
C ASP A 229 -12.71 -12.41 -1.54
N SER A 230 -12.94 -11.10 -1.73
CA SER A 230 -12.60 -10.43 -3.00
C SER A 230 -11.11 -10.51 -3.34
N LEU A 231 -10.23 -10.43 -2.33
CA LEU A 231 -8.79 -10.52 -2.51
C LEU A 231 -8.36 -11.98 -2.75
N ARG A 232 -8.84 -12.92 -1.92
CA ARG A 232 -8.54 -14.36 -2.03
C ARG A 232 -9.03 -14.94 -3.36
N ASP A 233 -10.20 -14.52 -3.84
CA ASP A 233 -10.74 -14.90 -5.16
C ASP A 233 -9.84 -14.49 -6.33
N ARG A 234 -9.03 -13.44 -6.16
CA ARG A 234 -8.03 -13.04 -7.17
C ARG A 234 -6.74 -13.80 -7.03
N ARG A 235 -6.37 -14.25 -5.83
CA ARG A 235 -5.16 -15.07 -5.64
C ARG A 235 -5.37 -16.54 -5.98
N GLY A 236 -6.60 -17.04 -5.89
CA GLY A 236 -6.93 -18.46 -6.09
C GLY A 236 -6.69 -19.31 -4.84
N PRO A 237 -7.03 -20.61 -4.88
CA PRO A 237 -7.01 -21.50 -3.70
C PRO A 237 -5.63 -21.59 -3.04
N ASP A 238 -4.58 -21.58 -3.86
CA ASP A 238 -3.20 -21.68 -3.38
C ASP A 238 -2.55 -20.29 -3.20
N MET A 239 -3.28 -19.18 -3.29
CA MET A 239 -2.70 -17.82 -3.18
C MET A 239 -1.57 -17.45 -4.19
N VAL A 240 -1.38 -18.25 -5.25
CA VAL A 240 -0.25 -18.13 -6.19
C VAL A 240 -0.40 -16.93 -7.11
N ASN A 241 -1.63 -16.65 -7.54
CA ASN A 241 -1.86 -15.66 -8.57
C ASN A 241 -1.49 -14.27 -8.03
N LEU A 242 -0.68 -13.53 -8.79
CA LEU A 242 -0.14 -12.21 -8.44
C LEU A 242 0.87 -12.18 -7.29
N ALA A 243 1.19 -13.31 -6.63
CA ALA A 243 2.08 -13.33 -5.48
C ALA A 243 3.49 -12.78 -5.81
N ARG A 244 4.00 -13.14 -7.00
CA ARG A 244 5.31 -12.70 -7.48
C ARG A 244 5.30 -11.22 -7.85
N GLU A 245 4.31 -10.80 -8.65
CA GLU A 245 4.14 -9.39 -9.02
C GLU A 245 3.98 -8.49 -7.80
N GLU A 246 3.19 -8.92 -6.80
CA GLU A 246 3.08 -8.25 -5.50
C GLU A 246 4.43 -8.13 -4.80
N PHE A 247 5.14 -9.25 -4.64
CA PHE A 247 6.40 -9.25 -3.91
C PHE A 247 7.43 -8.33 -4.55
N VAL A 248 7.57 -8.40 -5.88
CA VAL A 248 8.52 -7.56 -6.62
C VAL A 248 8.12 -6.08 -6.57
N ALA A 249 6.82 -5.76 -6.68
CA ALA A 249 6.33 -4.40 -6.53
C ALA A 249 6.61 -3.85 -5.12
N ALA A 250 6.30 -4.62 -4.08
CA ALA A 250 6.56 -4.28 -2.69
C ALA A 250 8.06 -4.11 -2.41
N ALA A 251 8.90 -5.01 -2.92
CA ALA A 251 10.35 -4.93 -2.79
C ALA A 251 10.87 -3.64 -3.45
N PHE A 252 10.47 -3.38 -4.70
CA PHE A 252 10.91 -2.19 -5.43
C PHE A 252 10.48 -0.88 -4.76
N MET A 253 9.19 -0.76 -4.41
CA MET A 253 8.69 0.45 -3.74
C MET A 253 9.30 0.60 -2.34
N SER A 254 9.57 -0.48 -1.62
CA SER A 254 10.26 -0.40 -0.33
C SER A 254 11.74 0.00 -0.45
N TRP A 255 12.42 -0.35 -1.54
CA TRP A 255 13.79 0.10 -1.82
C TRP A 255 13.85 1.61 -2.04
N LEU A 256 12.95 2.13 -2.88
CA LEU A 256 12.88 3.57 -3.15
C LEU A 256 12.40 4.36 -1.93
N HIS A 257 11.43 3.83 -1.19
CA HIS A 257 10.98 4.43 0.06
C HIS A 257 12.12 4.47 1.07
N LEU A 258 12.88 3.38 1.25
CA LEU A 258 14.06 3.36 2.11
C LEU A 258 15.07 4.45 1.72
N ALA A 259 15.30 4.70 0.42
CA ALA A 259 16.22 5.74 -0.03
C ALA A 259 15.82 7.16 0.43
N ILE A 260 14.53 7.42 0.68
CA ILE A 260 14.04 8.71 1.22
C ILE A 260 13.76 8.66 2.73
N SER A 261 13.77 7.48 3.36
CA SER A 261 13.48 7.34 4.80
C SER A 261 14.61 7.88 5.69
N TRP A 262 15.83 8.05 5.15
CA TRP A 262 16.99 8.62 5.84
C TRP A 262 17.81 9.52 4.91
N GLU A 263 18.93 10.06 5.39
CA GLU A 263 19.89 10.84 4.58
C GLU A 263 20.79 9.93 3.72
N SER A 264 20.16 9.18 2.81
CA SER A 264 20.85 8.27 1.90
C SER A 264 21.89 8.99 1.03
N PRO A 265 22.85 8.27 0.43
CA PRO A 265 23.86 8.87 -0.46
C PRO A 265 23.25 9.74 -1.55
N VAL A 266 22.19 9.24 -2.21
CA VAL A 266 21.49 9.97 -3.28
C VAL A 266 20.79 11.23 -2.76
N VAL A 267 20.23 11.20 -1.55
CA VAL A 267 19.64 12.39 -0.90
C VAL A 267 20.72 13.45 -0.63
N ARG A 268 21.88 13.03 -0.12
CA ARG A 268 23.00 13.93 0.21
C ARG A 268 23.60 14.56 -1.05
N ASP A 269 23.88 13.77 -2.09
CA ASP A 269 24.49 14.26 -3.33
C ASP A 269 23.56 15.19 -4.13
N LEU A 270 22.25 14.92 -4.11
CA LEU A 270 21.25 15.83 -4.68
C LEU A 270 20.97 17.06 -3.80
N ARG A 271 21.61 17.16 -2.63
CA ARG A 271 21.38 18.20 -1.62
C ARG A 271 19.88 18.34 -1.31
N ALA A 272 19.23 17.20 -1.12
CA ALA A 272 17.80 17.06 -0.87
C ALA A 272 17.51 16.64 0.59
N THR A 273 18.44 16.91 1.51
CA THR A 273 18.29 16.61 2.94
C THR A 273 17.09 17.33 3.54
N ALA A 274 16.38 16.66 4.45
CA ALA A 274 15.23 17.17 5.17
C ALA A 274 14.90 16.28 6.37
N SER A 275 13.99 16.73 7.24
CA SER A 275 13.56 15.99 8.43
C SER A 275 12.58 14.86 8.14
N THR A 276 11.84 14.91 7.02
CA THR A 276 10.82 13.92 6.69
C THR A 276 11.04 13.30 5.31
N PRO A 277 10.62 12.04 5.08
CA PRO A 277 10.73 11.39 3.76
C PRO A 277 9.96 12.15 2.67
N THR A 278 8.80 12.70 3.01
CA THR A 278 7.99 13.53 2.11
C THR A 278 8.77 14.73 1.57
N GLU A 279 9.42 15.48 2.45
CA GLU A 279 10.17 16.66 2.05
C GLU A 279 11.43 16.30 1.27
N ARG A 280 12.10 15.19 1.61
CA ARG A 280 13.22 14.67 0.82
C ARG A 280 12.77 14.30 -0.60
N LEU A 281 11.67 13.57 -0.75
CA LEU A 281 11.14 13.21 -2.07
C LEU A 281 10.75 14.45 -2.89
N ARG A 282 10.12 15.45 -2.24
CA ARG A 282 9.78 16.72 -2.89
C ARG A 282 11.03 17.44 -3.41
N ARG A 283 12.06 17.57 -2.57
CA ARG A 283 13.34 18.20 -2.96
C ARG A 283 14.06 17.44 -4.06
N ILE A 284 14.05 16.10 -4.05
CA ILE A 284 14.59 15.28 -5.14
C ILE A 284 13.80 15.55 -6.43
N GLY A 285 12.47 15.57 -6.34
CA GLY A 285 11.59 15.89 -7.47
C GLY A 285 11.89 17.25 -8.10
N ASP A 286 12.11 18.28 -7.27
CA ASP A 286 12.50 19.62 -7.72
C ASP A 286 13.80 19.58 -8.55
N ARG A 287 14.78 18.74 -8.15
CA ARG A 287 16.07 18.58 -8.87
C ARG A 287 15.91 17.98 -10.26
N VAL A 288 14.99 17.01 -10.42
CA VAL A 288 14.72 16.34 -11.70
C VAL A 288 13.55 16.94 -12.48
N ARG A 289 13.03 18.09 -12.03
CA ARG A 289 11.88 18.78 -12.62
C ARG A 289 10.66 17.86 -12.78
N LEU A 290 10.40 17.05 -11.75
CA LEU A 290 9.22 16.21 -11.63
C LEU A 290 8.72 16.25 -10.20
N ASN A 291 7.64 16.98 -9.97
CA ASN A 291 7.09 17.11 -8.63
C ASN A 291 6.50 15.79 -8.15
N ALA A 292 6.80 15.46 -6.89
CA ALA A 292 6.10 14.43 -6.14
C ALA A 292 4.62 14.79 -6.00
N HIS A 293 3.78 13.79 -5.68
CA HIS A 293 2.38 14.06 -5.42
C HIS A 293 2.19 14.96 -4.19
N GLN A 294 1.22 15.87 -4.21
CA GLN A 294 0.95 16.79 -3.07
C GLN A 294 0.63 16.02 -1.78
N ASP A 295 -0.09 14.90 -1.91
CA ASP A 295 -0.49 14.02 -0.80
C ASP A 295 0.55 12.95 -0.44
N THR A 296 1.83 13.15 -0.80
CA THR A 296 2.90 12.16 -0.59
C THR A 296 2.93 11.64 0.84
N ARG A 297 2.77 12.51 1.85
CA ARG A 297 2.72 12.06 3.27
C ARG A 297 1.61 11.04 3.50
N SER A 298 0.38 11.37 3.08
CA SER A 298 -0.78 10.49 3.27
C SER A 298 -0.60 9.16 2.54
N PHE A 299 0.00 9.16 1.35
CA PHE A 299 0.31 7.92 0.63
C PHE A 299 1.34 7.04 1.35
N LEU A 300 2.42 7.62 1.88
CA LEU A 300 3.43 6.83 2.58
C LEU A 300 2.87 6.20 3.88
N GLU A 301 2.08 6.96 4.65
CA GLU A 301 1.44 6.47 5.88
C GLU A 301 0.36 5.40 5.58
N LEU A 302 -0.52 5.66 4.59
CA LEU A 302 -1.53 4.68 4.16
C LEU A 302 -0.90 3.38 3.68
N GLY A 303 0.23 3.44 2.98
CA GLY A 303 0.87 2.25 2.44
C GLY A 303 1.16 1.21 3.52
N SER A 304 1.77 1.63 4.63
CA SER A 304 2.08 0.74 5.75
C SER A 304 0.83 0.25 6.46
N ASP A 305 -0.11 1.15 6.78
CA ASP A 305 -1.33 0.79 7.51
C ASP A 305 -2.23 -0.15 6.71
N MET A 306 -2.40 0.10 5.41
CA MET A 306 -3.14 -0.80 4.51
C MET A 306 -2.46 -2.14 4.33
N SER A 307 -1.12 -2.17 4.29
CA SER A 307 -0.35 -3.41 4.21
C SER A 307 -0.70 -4.33 5.37
N THR A 308 -0.61 -3.80 6.59
CA THR A 308 -0.88 -4.54 7.82
C THR A 308 -2.34 -4.99 7.88
N LEU A 309 -3.30 -4.11 7.60
CA LEU A 309 -4.72 -4.47 7.65
C LEU A 309 -5.08 -5.53 6.62
N LEU A 310 -4.76 -5.31 5.34
CA LEU A 310 -5.19 -6.19 4.27
C LEU A 310 -4.53 -7.57 4.39
N ARG A 311 -3.24 -7.63 4.78
CA ARG A 311 -2.59 -8.90 5.08
C ARG A 311 -3.26 -9.64 6.24
N SER A 312 -3.66 -8.91 7.29
CA SER A 312 -4.37 -9.50 8.43
C SER A 312 -5.74 -10.06 8.02
N ILE A 313 -6.46 -9.36 7.15
CA ILE A 313 -7.74 -9.80 6.57
C ILE A 313 -7.55 -11.04 5.68
N GLU A 314 -6.59 -11.02 4.76
CA GLU A 314 -6.35 -12.14 3.85
C GLU A 314 -5.94 -13.43 4.58
N LEU A 315 -5.12 -13.30 5.62
CA LEU A 315 -4.68 -14.42 6.47
C LEU A 315 -5.72 -14.81 7.54
N ASN A 316 -6.88 -14.15 7.57
CA ASN A 316 -7.94 -14.34 8.57
C ASN A 316 -7.40 -14.33 10.01
N LEU A 317 -6.50 -13.40 10.33
CA LEU A 317 -5.90 -13.34 11.66
C LEU A 317 -6.97 -13.09 12.75
N PRO A 318 -6.84 -13.65 13.96
CA PRO A 318 -7.87 -13.55 14.99
C PRO A 318 -8.31 -12.12 15.31
N VAL A 319 -7.40 -11.15 15.26
CA VAL A 319 -7.67 -9.75 15.60
C VAL A 319 -8.67 -9.08 14.65
N VAL A 320 -8.67 -9.44 13.35
CA VAL A 320 -9.59 -8.85 12.37
C VAL A 320 -10.94 -9.57 12.31
N GLN A 321 -11.08 -10.70 13.01
CA GLN A 321 -12.35 -11.41 13.15
C GLN A 321 -13.22 -10.85 14.28
N GLN A 322 -12.69 -9.89 15.06
CA GLN A 322 -13.38 -9.26 16.18
C GLN A 322 -13.74 -7.82 15.78
N PRO A 323 -15.00 -7.50 15.44
CA PRO A 323 -15.38 -6.17 14.95
C PRO A 323 -15.06 -5.06 15.96
N GLU A 324 -15.21 -5.33 17.25
CA GLU A 324 -14.87 -4.43 18.36
C GLU A 324 -13.40 -4.00 18.36
N ALA A 325 -12.49 -4.86 17.88
CA ALA A 325 -11.07 -4.55 17.80
C ALA A 325 -10.79 -3.37 16.86
N PHE A 326 -11.64 -3.10 15.88
CA PHE A 326 -11.43 -2.01 14.94
C PHE A 326 -11.60 -0.63 15.57
N TYR A 327 -12.36 -0.50 16.65
CA TYR A 327 -12.73 0.80 17.21
C TYR A 327 -12.57 0.96 18.72
N THR A 328 -12.35 -0.12 19.47
CA THR A 328 -12.26 -0.08 20.94
C THR A 328 -10.89 0.38 21.43
N ARG A 329 -10.89 1.23 22.48
CA ARG A 329 -9.65 1.72 23.10
C ARG A 329 -8.82 0.55 23.65
N GLY A 330 -7.51 0.57 23.42
CA GLY A 330 -6.60 -0.50 23.83
C GLY A 330 -6.37 -1.58 22.76
N SER A 331 -7.21 -1.64 21.72
CA SER A 331 -6.93 -2.47 20.55
C SER A 331 -5.77 -1.93 19.73
N GLN A 332 -4.97 -2.84 19.17
CA GLN A 332 -3.89 -2.52 18.24
C GLN A 332 -4.41 -2.06 16.86
N LEU A 333 -5.63 -2.46 16.46
CA LEU A 333 -6.22 -2.06 15.18
C LEU A 333 -6.77 -0.64 15.19
N ARG A 334 -7.34 -0.17 16.32
CA ARG A 334 -7.92 1.17 16.41
C ARG A 334 -7.00 2.31 15.96
N PRO A 335 -5.74 2.44 16.42
CA PRO A 335 -4.88 3.54 15.98
C PRO A 335 -4.54 3.46 14.48
N LEU A 336 -4.47 2.24 13.93
CA LEU A 336 -4.27 2.02 12.51
C LEU A 336 -5.52 2.47 11.71
N MET A 337 -6.72 2.10 12.16
CA MET A 337 -7.97 2.54 11.53
C MET A 337 -8.15 4.06 11.57
N ASP A 338 -7.81 4.70 12.69
CA ASP A 338 -7.92 6.16 12.84
C ASP A 338 -7.00 6.92 11.86
N ARG A 339 -5.74 6.47 11.72
CA ARG A 339 -4.80 7.01 10.72
C ARG A 339 -5.27 6.76 9.29
N MET A 340 -5.78 5.56 9.00
CA MET A 340 -6.31 5.24 7.68
C MET A 340 -7.52 6.10 7.33
N ILE A 341 -8.48 6.28 8.24
CA ILE A 341 -9.64 7.17 8.04
C ILE A 341 -9.17 8.60 7.71
N HIS A 342 -8.20 9.12 8.46
CA HIS A 342 -7.65 10.46 8.24
C HIS A 342 -6.98 10.58 6.86
N HIS A 343 -6.02 9.73 6.56
CA HIS A 343 -5.24 9.83 5.33
C HIS A 343 -6.07 9.43 4.09
N TRP A 344 -6.97 8.46 4.21
CA TRP A 344 -7.89 8.08 3.13
C TRP A 344 -8.80 9.24 2.73
N SER A 345 -9.35 9.96 3.71
CA SER A 345 -10.17 11.15 3.45
C SER A 345 -9.38 12.22 2.69
N HIS A 346 -8.09 12.38 3.02
CA HIS A 346 -7.20 13.33 2.36
C HIS A 346 -6.92 12.95 0.89
N VAL A 347 -6.58 11.68 0.61
CA VAL A 347 -6.19 11.25 -0.76
C VAL A 347 -7.40 11.07 -1.69
N THR A 348 -8.58 10.76 -1.16
CA THR A 348 -9.81 10.60 -1.95
C THR A 348 -10.66 11.87 -2.03
N GLY A 349 -10.39 12.87 -1.18
CA GLY A 349 -11.23 14.05 -1.04
C GLY A 349 -12.62 13.76 -0.45
N THR A 350 -12.87 12.55 0.06
CA THR A 350 -14.16 12.16 0.63
C THR A 350 -14.09 12.17 2.15
N ASP A 351 -14.95 12.95 2.81
CA ASP A 351 -15.00 12.98 4.27
C ASP A 351 -15.69 11.72 4.82
N VAL A 352 -14.87 10.75 5.20
CA VAL A 352 -15.30 9.48 5.79
C VAL A 352 -16.11 9.69 7.07
N ARG A 353 -15.79 10.72 7.87
CA ARG A 353 -16.43 10.96 9.16
C ARG A 353 -17.76 11.70 9.02
N ALA A 354 -17.86 12.62 8.06
CA ALA A 354 -19.11 13.33 7.78
C ALA A 354 -20.14 12.47 7.03
N MET A 355 -19.69 11.52 6.21
CA MET A 355 -20.61 10.55 5.58
C MET A 355 -21.20 9.58 6.59
N ALA A 356 -20.41 9.15 7.57
CA ALA A 356 -20.84 8.26 8.65
C ALA A 356 -21.96 8.86 9.52
N THR A 357 -22.12 10.19 9.55
CA THR A 357 -23.15 10.91 10.31
C THR A 357 -24.37 11.30 9.48
N ARG A 358 -24.34 11.16 8.15
CA ARG A 358 -25.54 11.34 7.32
C ARG A 358 -26.38 10.07 7.38
N LEU A 359 -27.45 10.11 8.19
CA LEU A 359 -28.65 9.34 7.87
C LEU A 359 -29.03 9.74 6.44
N ASP A 360 -28.95 8.80 5.49
CA ASP A 360 -29.27 9.06 4.09
C ASP A 360 -30.69 9.67 4.00
N ASP A 361 -30.79 10.86 3.39
CA ASP A 361 -32.07 11.55 3.17
C ASP A 361 -33.04 10.68 2.36
N ARG A 362 -32.54 9.69 1.61
CA ARG A 362 -33.36 8.67 0.94
C ARG A 362 -33.98 7.68 1.93
N THR A 363 -33.29 7.32 3.00
CA THR A 363 -33.81 6.47 4.08
C THR A 363 -34.83 7.23 4.94
N ILE A 364 -34.61 8.52 5.19
CA ILE A 364 -35.58 9.39 5.87
C ILE A 364 -36.84 9.62 5.00
N ARG A 365 -36.70 9.76 3.68
CA ARG A 365 -37.85 9.82 2.75
C ARG A 365 -38.60 8.49 2.58
N ALA A 366 -37.92 7.35 2.77
CA ALA A 366 -38.56 6.04 2.77
C ALA A 366 -39.41 5.78 4.02
N LEU A 367 -39.28 6.61 5.07
CA LEU A 367 -40.00 6.49 6.35
C LEU A 367 -41.04 7.61 6.60
N GLY A 368 -41.48 8.33 5.55
CA GLY A 368 -42.60 9.28 5.61
C GLY A 368 -43.98 8.61 5.79
N PRO A 369 -44.99 9.31 6.34
CA PRO A 369 -45.99 8.73 7.23
C PRO A 369 -46.97 7.79 6.53
N SER A 370 -47.31 6.69 7.20
CA SER A 370 -48.40 5.78 6.85
C SER A 370 -49.73 6.53 6.76
N GLY A 371 -50.09 6.96 5.56
CA GLY A 371 -51.41 7.47 5.23
C GLY A 371 -52.38 6.31 5.01
N ALA A 372 -53.16 5.98 6.03
CA ALA A 372 -54.32 5.12 5.90
C ALA A 372 -55.31 5.68 4.85
N PRO A 373 -56.04 4.83 4.10
CA PRO A 373 -56.96 5.29 3.08
C PRO A 373 -58.19 5.96 3.70
N SER A 374 -58.28 7.29 3.57
CA SER A 374 -59.47 8.05 3.95
C SER A 374 -60.61 7.77 2.97
N ARG A 375 -61.62 7.07 3.48
CA ARG A 375 -62.89 6.78 2.82
C ARG A 375 -63.62 8.10 2.51
N ALA A 376 -63.92 8.35 1.24
CA ALA A 376 -64.67 9.54 0.81
C ALA A 376 -66.11 9.49 1.34
N VAL A 377 -66.53 10.57 2.02
CA VAL A 377 -67.92 10.85 2.37
C VAL A 377 -68.47 11.85 1.34
N PRO A 378 -69.67 11.65 0.75
CA PRO A 378 -70.22 12.59 -0.22
C PRO A 378 -70.71 13.88 0.47
N LYS A 379 -70.46 15.03 -0.16
CA LYS A 379 -70.95 16.33 0.28
C LYS A 379 -72.44 16.48 -0.04
N GLU A 380 -73.26 16.69 0.99
CA GLU A 380 -74.61 17.25 0.88
C GLU A 380 -74.55 18.73 0.49
N ALA A 381 -75.46 19.13 -0.39
CA ALA A 381 -75.64 20.50 -0.86
C ALA A 381 -76.58 21.27 0.09
N VAL A 382 -76.24 22.51 0.43
CA VAL A 382 -77.10 23.47 1.13
C VAL A 382 -77.36 24.66 0.19
N PRO A 383 -78.61 25.17 0.10
CA PRO A 383 -79.04 26.02 -1.01
C PRO A 383 -78.74 27.51 -0.81
N ALA A 384 -78.66 28.22 -1.94
CA ALA A 384 -78.44 29.64 -2.04
C ALA A 384 -79.57 30.46 -1.39
N ARG A 385 -79.19 31.47 -0.60
CA ARG A 385 -80.09 32.53 -0.14
C ARG A 385 -79.87 33.80 -0.95
N VAL A 386 -80.98 34.26 -1.50
CA VAL A 386 -81.22 35.53 -2.21
C VAL A 386 -80.86 36.74 -1.34
N ARG A 387 -80.14 37.70 -1.93
CA ARG A 387 -80.54 39.11 -2.02
C ARG A 387 -79.76 39.82 -3.11
#